data_AF-A0A1V6W8L6-F1
#
_entry.id   AF-A0A1V6W8L6-F1
#
_cell.length_a   1.000
_cell.length_b   1.000
_cell.length_c   1.000
_cell.angle_alpha   90.00
_cell.angle_beta   90.00
_cell.angle_gamma   90.00
#
_symmetry.space_group_name_H-M   'P 1'
#
loop_
_entity.id
_entity.type
_entity.pdbx_description
1 polymer ?
#
loop_
_entity_poly.entity_id
_entity_poly.type
_entity_poly.pdbx_seq_one_letter_code
_entity_poly.pdbx_strand_id
1 'polypeptide(L)'
;GSSSPDYKALFLKAEEERKQAEERERQAGEERKRAEEERKRAEEERKRAEERERQAEERERQQRERNRPTTFPEFIRLCHDLLWRPLRAQTPSRSTTGKIPAPIGKHCPLRLRPWTDCEDKQRKIYESVCRYLQPTEGDARELFTSLV
;
A
#
# COMPACT_ATOMS: atom_id res chain seq x y z
N GLY A 1 20.48 82.79 38.59
CA GLY A 1 21.11 81.76 39.44
C GLY A 1 20.91 80.43 38.78
N SER A 2 21.98 79.79 38.31
CA SER A 2 21.91 78.43 37.77
C SER A 2 21.96 77.46 38.95
N SER A 3 20.85 76.79 39.22
CA SER A 3 20.80 75.71 40.22
C SER A 3 21.63 74.54 39.68
N SER A 4 22.71 74.18 40.39
CA SER A 4 23.56 73.06 40.02
C SER A 4 22.74 71.75 40.08
N PRO A 5 22.73 70.91 39.04
CA PRO A 5 21.95 69.68 39.05
C PRO A 5 22.37 68.76 40.20
N ASP A 6 21.41 68.09 40.84
CA ASP A 6 21.69 67.04 41.81
C ASP A 6 22.13 65.76 41.08
N TYR A 7 23.44 65.64 40.89
CA TYR A 7 24.07 64.51 40.20
C TYR A 7 23.80 63.16 40.87
N LYS A 8 23.55 63.12 42.19
CA LYS A 8 23.21 61.86 42.89
C LYS A 8 21.82 61.38 42.49
N ALA A 9 20.84 62.28 42.46
CA ALA A 9 19.49 61.95 42.01
C ALA A 9 19.46 61.49 40.54
N LEU A 10 20.26 62.14 39.67
CA LEU A 10 20.38 61.74 38.27
C LEU A 10 21.01 60.34 38.09
N PHE A 11 22.03 60.00 38.88
CA PHE A 11 22.67 58.69 38.83
C PHE A 11 21.73 57.55 39.30
N LEU A 12 21.02 57.77 40.41
CA LEU A 12 20.04 56.79 40.92
C LEU A 12 18.92 56.55 39.91
N LYS A 13 18.40 57.62 39.30
CA LYS A 13 17.38 57.52 38.25
C LYS A 13 17.88 56.75 37.03
N ALA A 14 19.12 56.99 36.59
CA ALA A 14 19.72 56.27 35.47
C ALA A 14 19.98 54.79 35.78
N GLU A 15 20.32 54.44 37.02
CA GLU A 15 20.49 53.05 37.46
C GLU A 15 19.14 52.30 37.48
N GLU A 16 18.08 52.96 37.95
CA GLU A 16 16.73 52.41 38.00
C GLU A 16 16.13 52.23 36.60
N GLU A 17 16.34 53.20 35.69
CA GLU A 17 16.00 53.07 34.27
C GLU A 17 16.75 51.91 33.59
N ARG A 18 18.04 51.71 33.92
CA ARG A 18 18.81 50.55 33.44
C ARG A 18 18.23 49.23 33.93
N LYS A 19 17.91 49.12 35.23
CA LYS A 19 17.30 47.90 35.79
C LYS A 19 15.95 47.61 35.16
N GLN A 20 15.11 48.62 34.95
CA GLN A 20 13.83 48.46 34.27
C GLN A 20 14.01 48.05 32.79
N ALA A 21 14.99 48.61 32.10
CA ALA A 21 15.29 48.24 30.71
C ALA A 21 15.77 46.78 30.60
N GLU A 22 16.66 46.35 31.49
CA GLU A 22 17.16 44.97 31.56
C GLU A 22 16.04 43.98 31.90
N GLU A 23 15.13 44.33 32.82
CA GLU A 23 13.99 43.48 33.16
C GLU A 23 12.99 43.36 32.00
N ARG A 24 12.73 44.46 31.27
CA ARG A 24 11.90 44.43 30.05
C ARG A 24 12.55 43.60 28.95
N GLU A 25 13.86 43.68 28.78
CA GLU A 25 14.60 42.87 27.82
C GLU A 25 14.54 41.38 28.19
N ARG A 26 14.66 41.06 29.48
CA ARG A 26 14.52 39.69 30.00
C ARG A 26 13.11 39.15 29.76
N GLN A 27 12.07 39.92 30.06
CA GLN A 27 10.67 39.55 29.82
C GLN A 27 10.40 39.35 28.32
N ALA A 28 10.85 40.27 27.46
CA ALA A 28 10.72 40.14 26.01
C ALA A 28 11.48 38.90 25.47
N GLY A 29 12.64 38.58 26.04
CA GLY A 29 13.41 37.38 25.71
C GLY A 29 12.70 36.09 26.10
N GLU A 30 12.08 36.04 27.29
CA GLU A 30 11.28 34.90 27.73
C GLU A 30 10.03 34.71 26.87
N GLU A 31 9.34 35.79 26.52
CA GLU A 31 8.14 35.76 25.68
C GLU A 31 8.48 35.28 24.25
N ARG A 32 9.60 35.75 23.68
CA ARG A 32 10.11 35.25 22.39
C ARG A 32 10.41 33.75 22.42
N LYS A 33 11.06 33.26 23.49
CA LYS A 33 11.34 31.82 23.66
C LYS A 33 10.05 31.00 23.73
N ARG A 34 9.05 31.46 24.49
CA ARG A 34 7.74 30.79 24.59
C ARG A 34 7.04 30.74 23.24
N ALA A 35 7.03 31.86 22.50
CA ALA A 35 6.44 31.92 21.17
C ALA A 35 7.18 31.00 20.17
N GLU A 36 8.50 30.90 20.26
CA GLU A 36 9.28 29.98 19.42
C GLU A 36 8.99 28.51 19.74
N GLU A 37 8.92 28.15 21.02
CA GLU A 37 8.55 26.80 21.45
C GLU A 37 7.14 26.42 21.00
N GLU A 38 6.18 27.33 21.11
CA GLU A 38 4.80 27.11 20.65
C GLU A 38 4.74 26.90 19.13
N ARG A 39 5.47 27.73 18.36
CA ARG A 39 5.58 27.55 16.90
C ARG A 39 6.20 26.20 16.54
N LYS A 40 7.23 25.77 17.27
CA LYS A 40 7.88 24.47 17.04
C LYS A 40 6.92 23.32 17.33
N ARG A 41 6.16 23.38 18.44
CA ARG A 41 5.13 22.37 18.77
C ARG A 41 4.04 22.31 17.70
N ALA A 42 3.56 23.46 17.24
CA ALA A 42 2.56 23.54 16.17
C ALA A 42 3.09 22.97 14.84
N GLU A 43 4.36 23.21 14.51
CA GLU A 43 4.98 22.64 13.31
C GLU A 43 5.15 21.11 13.43
N GLU A 44 5.57 20.60 14.59
CA GLU A 44 5.69 19.17 14.84
C GLU A 44 4.33 18.46 14.76
N GLU A 45 3.27 19.07 15.33
CA GLU A 45 1.91 18.54 15.24
C GLU A 45 1.41 18.52 13.79
N ARG A 46 1.65 19.60 13.03
CA ARG A 46 1.31 19.65 11.60
C ARG A 46 2.04 18.58 10.80
N LYS A 47 3.34 18.37 11.04
CA LYS A 47 4.11 17.30 10.39
C LYS A 47 3.56 15.91 10.72
N ARG A 48 3.19 15.66 11.98
CA ARG A 48 2.59 14.39 12.40
C ARG A 48 1.22 14.17 11.76
N ALA A 49 0.41 15.22 11.62
CA ALA A 49 -0.88 15.14 10.94
C ALA A 49 -0.71 14.81 9.44
N GLU A 50 0.20 15.50 8.76
CA GLU A 50 0.51 15.27 7.34
C GLU A 50 1.05 13.85 7.10
N GLU A 51 1.91 13.34 7.99
CA GLU A 51 2.42 11.98 7.88
C GLU A 51 1.30 10.93 8.05
N ARG A 52 0.36 11.15 8.99
CA ARG A 52 -0.80 10.27 9.18
C ARG A 52 -1.71 10.28 7.96
N GLU A 53 -1.94 11.44 7.35
CA GLU A 53 -2.74 11.58 6.14
C GLU A 53 -2.09 10.83 4.97
N ARG A 54 -0.79 11.03 4.74
CA ARG A 54 -0.04 10.29 3.71
C ARG A 54 -0.10 8.78 3.92
N GLN A 55 0.06 8.31 5.16
CA GLN A 55 -0.07 6.88 5.46
C GLN A 55 -1.49 6.35 5.23
N ALA A 56 -2.52 7.14 5.52
CA ALA A 56 -3.91 6.75 5.27
C ALA A 56 -4.21 6.66 3.76
N GLU A 57 -3.77 7.66 2.99
CA GLU A 57 -3.92 7.68 1.53
C GLU A 57 -3.17 6.52 0.88
N GLU A 58 -1.95 6.22 1.33
CA GLU A 58 -1.18 5.08 0.81
C GLU A 58 -1.89 3.76 1.09
N ARG A 59 -2.42 3.56 2.31
CA ARG A 59 -3.20 2.36 2.65
C ARG A 59 -4.45 2.24 1.79
N GLU A 60 -5.15 3.34 1.58
CA GLU A 60 -6.34 3.35 0.72
C GLU A 60 -5.97 3.00 -0.73
N ARG A 61 -4.91 3.60 -1.26
CA ARG A 61 -4.39 3.30 -2.60
C ARG A 61 -4.01 1.82 -2.72
N GLN A 62 -3.27 1.27 -1.76
CA GLN A 62 -2.91 -0.15 -1.74
C GLN A 62 -4.16 -1.05 -1.68
N GLN A 63 -5.18 -0.68 -0.90
CA GLN A 63 -6.43 -1.44 -0.82
C GLN A 63 -7.20 -1.38 -2.14
N ARG A 64 -7.27 -0.21 -2.79
CA ARG A 64 -7.87 -0.03 -4.12
C ARG A 64 -7.15 -0.86 -5.18
N GLU A 65 -5.82 -0.91 -5.15
CA GLU A 65 -5.02 -1.72 -6.06
C GLU A 65 -5.21 -3.23 -5.84
N ARG A 66 -5.21 -3.68 -4.58
CA ARG A 66 -5.44 -5.08 -4.21
C ARG A 66 -6.82 -5.58 -4.62
N ASN A 67 -7.83 -4.73 -4.51
CA ASN A 67 -9.22 -5.06 -4.84
C ASN A 67 -9.64 -4.57 -6.23
N ARG A 68 -8.68 -4.15 -7.05
CA ARG A 68 -8.97 -3.71 -8.42
C ARG A 68 -9.61 -4.88 -9.18
N PRO A 69 -10.77 -4.67 -9.85
CA PRO A 69 -11.35 -5.69 -10.71
C PRO A 69 -10.38 -6.09 -11.82
N THR A 70 -10.21 -7.39 -12.02
CA THR A 70 -9.45 -7.96 -13.13
C THR A 70 -10.40 -8.48 -14.20
N THR A 71 -10.01 -8.33 -15.47
CA THR A 71 -10.68 -9.01 -16.57
C THR A 71 -10.33 -10.49 -16.57
N PHE A 72 -11.14 -11.33 -17.21
CA PHE A 72 -10.86 -12.77 -17.30
C PHE A 72 -9.46 -13.09 -17.87
N PRO A 73 -8.97 -12.45 -18.96
CA PRO A 73 -7.62 -12.70 -19.45
C PRO A 73 -6.52 -12.21 -18.51
N GLU A 74 -6.71 -11.08 -17.84
CA GLU A 74 -5.77 -10.60 -16.81
C GLU A 74 -5.66 -11.62 -15.68
N PHE A 75 -6.79 -12.15 -15.20
CA PHE A 75 -6.81 -13.18 -14.18
C PHE A 75 -6.08 -14.46 -14.62
N ILE A 76 -6.41 -15.00 -15.80
CA ILE A 76 -5.77 -16.21 -16.35
C ILE A 76 -4.26 -16.00 -16.49
N ARG A 77 -3.82 -14.86 -17.02
CA ARG A 77 -2.39 -14.52 -17.10
C ARG A 77 -1.73 -14.48 -15.73
N LEU A 78 -2.32 -13.80 -14.75
CA LEU A 78 -1.77 -13.74 -13.39
C LEU A 78 -1.68 -15.12 -12.75
N CYS A 79 -2.63 -16.03 -13.01
CA CYS A 79 -2.52 -17.42 -12.57
C CYS A 79 -1.34 -18.13 -13.23
N HIS A 80 -1.13 -17.94 -14.52
CA HIS A 80 0.02 -18.51 -15.23
C HIS A 80 1.36 -17.91 -14.76
N ASP A 81 1.42 -16.63 -14.44
CA ASP A 81 2.67 -15.98 -14.04
C ASP A 81 3.01 -16.24 -12.57
N LEU A 82 2.02 -16.27 -11.67
CA LEU A 82 2.23 -16.32 -10.22
C LEU A 82 2.02 -17.71 -9.60
N LEU A 83 1.11 -18.51 -10.15
CA LEU A 83 0.71 -19.80 -9.55
C LEU A 83 1.25 -21.00 -10.32
N TRP A 84 1.68 -20.80 -11.56
CA TRP A 84 2.23 -21.89 -12.36
C TRP A 84 3.49 -22.46 -11.70
N ARG A 85 3.51 -23.78 -11.60
CA ARG A 85 4.69 -24.55 -11.25
C ARG A 85 4.95 -25.54 -12.37
N PRO A 86 6.20 -25.66 -12.85
CA PRO A 86 6.50 -26.62 -13.89
C PRO A 86 6.18 -28.03 -13.40
N LEU A 87 5.38 -28.76 -14.18
CA LEU A 87 5.17 -30.18 -13.94
C LEU A 87 6.46 -30.92 -14.29
N ARG A 88 7.05 -31.60 -13.32
CA ARG A 88 8.26 -32.40 -13.51
C ARG A 88 8.02 -33.79 -12.96
N ALA A 89 8.48 -34.80 -13.70
CA ALA A 89 8.57 -36.15 -13.16
C ALA A 89 9.50 -36.12 -11.93
N GLN A 90 9.01 -36.64 -10.81
CA GLN A 90 9.80 -36.78 -9.60
C GLN A 90 10.74 -37.98 -9.70
N THR A 91 11.69 -38.08 -8.78
CA THR A 91 12.59 -39.23 -8.71
C THR A 91 11.80 -40.51 -8.44
N PRO A 92 12.25 -41.68 -8.96
CA PRO A 92 11.60 -42.96 -8.70
C PRO A 92 11.45 -43.30 -7.21
N SER A 93 12.32 -42.76 -6.35
CA SER A 93 12.25 -42.90 -4.89
C SER A 93 11.00 -42.27 -4.25
N ARG A 94 10.31 -41.36 -4.98
CA ARG A 94 9.06 -40.73 -4.55
C ARG A 94 7.82 -41.32 -5.23
N SER A 95 8.00 -42.37 -6.03
CA SER A 95 6.90 -43.11 -6.61
C SER A 95 6.14 -43.87 -5.53
N THR A 96 4.84 -44.05 -5.75
CA THR A 96 4.04 -44.96 -4.94
C THR A 96 4.62 -46.38 -5.06
N THR A 97 5.03 -46.94 -3.93
CA THR A 97 5.57 -48.31 -3.86
C THR A 97 4.45 -49.26 -3.49
N GLY A 98 4.36 -50.40 -4.16
CA GLY A 98 3.36 -51.42 -3.88
C GLY A 98 3.18 -52.41 -5.04
N LYS A 99 2.59 -53.57 -4.75
CA LYS A 99 2.20 -54.53 -5.78
C LYS A 99 0.95 -53.96 -6.46
N ILE A 100 1.09 -53.48 -7.70
CA ILE A 100 -0.05 -53.04 -8.49
C ILE A 100 -0.84 -54.30 -8.86
N PRO A 101 -2.09 -54.48 -8.37
CA PRO A 101 -2.89 -55.64 -8.75
C PRO A 101 -3.17 -55.58 -10.26
N ALA A 102 -3.32 -56.74 -10.88
CA ALA A 102 -3.69 -56.81 -12.29
C ALA A 102 -4.95 -55.95 -12.53
N PRO A 103 -4.98 -55.13 -13.59
CA PRO A 103 -6.11 -54.26 -13.90
C PRO A 103 -7.30 -55.05 -14.46
N ILE A 104 -7.78 -56.04 -13.70
CA ILE A 104 -8.89 -56.93 -14.07
C ILE A 104 -10.16 -56.07 -14.22
N GLY A 105 -10.81 -56.16 -15.38
CA GLY A 105 -12.01 -55.39 -15.71
C GLY A 105 -11.81 -53.90 -15.99
N LYS A 106 -10.56 -53.39 -16.07
CA LYS A 106 -10.28 -51.99 -16.42
C LYS A 106 -9.93 -51.87 -17.90
N HIS A 107 -10.45 -50.84 -18.57
CA HIS A 107 -10.04 -50.50 -19.92
C HIS A 107 -8.61 -49.95 -19.92
N CYS A 108 -7.64 -50.81 -20.25
CA CYS A 108 -6.25 -50.42 -20.41
C CYS A 108 -5.94 -50.20 -21.90
N PRO A 109 -5.58 -48.98 -22.32
CA PRO A 109 -5.25 -48.73 -23.72
C PRO A 109 -3.98 -49.50 -24.13
N LEU A 110 -4.08 -50.29 -25.21
CA LEU A 110 -2.92 -51.04 -25.75
C LEU A 110 -1.92 -50.15 -26.49
N ARG A 111 -2.35 -48.97 -26.93
CA ARG A 111 -1.52 -48.01 -27.66
C ARG A 111 -1.91 -46.59 -27.26
N LEU A 112 -0.92 -45.78 -26.90
CA LEU A 112 -1.08 -44.33 -26.80
C LEU A 112 -0.87 -43.75 -28.21
N ARG A 113 -1.81 -42.93 -28.67
CA ARG A 113 -1.72 -42.24 -29.97
C ARG A 113 -1.54 -40.74 -29.75
N PRO A 114 -0.79 -40.04 -30.62
CA PRO A 114 -0.74 -38.59 -30.59
C PRO A 114 -2.14 -37.99 -30.75
N TRP A 115 -2.46 -37.00 -29.92
CA TRP A 115 -3.70 -36.26 -30.02
C TRP A 115 -3.51 -35.08 -30.99
N THR A 116 -3.61 -35.36 -32.29
CA THR A 116 -3.20 -34.44 -33.37
C THR A 116 -4.04 -33.18 -33.48
N ASP A 117 -5.30 -33.21 -33.07
CA ASP A 117 -6.22 -32.05 -33.12
C ASP A 117 -6.46 -31.41 -31.75
N CYS A 118 -5.63 -31.77 -30.75
CA CYS A 118 -5.77 -31.29 -29.39
C CYS A 118 -5.68 -29.76 -29.31
N GLU A 119 -4.67 -29.17 -29.94
CA GLU A 119 -4.41 -27.73 -29.89
C GLU A 119 -5.57 -26.94 -30.51
N ASP A 120 -6.09 -27.39 -31.65
CA ASP A 120 -7.22 -26.75 -32.33
C ASP A 120 -8.50 -26.84 -31.49
N LYS A 121 -8.77 -28.01 -30.90
CA LYS A 121 -9.92 -28.20 -30.00
C LYS A 121 -9.80 -27.35 -28.74
N GLN A 122 -8.63 -27.34 -28.12
CA GLN A 122 -8.36 -26.55 -26.92
C GLN A 122 -8.53 -25.05 -27.21
N ARG A 123 -8.01 -24.57 -28.33
CA ARG A 123 -8.17 -23.17 -28.76
C ARG A 123 -9.63 -22.79 -28.93
N LYS A 124 -10.42 -23.60 -29.63
CA LYS A 124 -11.86 -23.36 -29.83
C LYS A 124 -12.61 -23.26 -28.50
N ILE A 125 -12.32 -24.15 -27.55
CA ILE A 125 -12.90 -24.12 -26.20
C ILE A 125 -12.48 -22.84 -25.48
N TYR A 126 -11.19 -22.51 -25.49
CA TYR A 126 -10.66 -21.31 -24.84
C TYR A 126 -11.29 -20.03 -25.37
N GLU A 127 -11.37 -19.87 -26.69
CA GLU A 127 -12.02 -18.72 -27.33
C GLU A 127 -13.51 -18.61 -26.97
N SER A 128 -14.22 -19.74 -26.91
CA SER A 128 -15.62 -19.77 -26.48
C SER A 128 -15.78 -19.31 -25.03
N VAL A 129 -14.90 -19.76 -24.13
CA VAL A 129 -14.92 -19.37 -22.72
C VAL A 129 -14.57 -17.89 -22.55
N CYS A 130 -13.55 -17.40 -23.27
CA CYS A 130 -13.20 -15.97 -23.26
C CYS A 130 -14.37 -15.11 -23.74
N ARG A 131 -15.05 -15.49 -24.82
CA ARG A 131 -16.22 -14.76 -25.33
C ARG A 131 -17.35 -14.70 -24.29
N TYR A 132 -17.61 -15.81 -23.60
CA TYR A 132 -18.64 -15.88 -22.56
C TYR A 132 -18.29 -15.04 -21.33
N LEU A 133 -17.04 -15.12 -20.85
CA LEU A 133 -16.58 -14.44 -19.64
C LEU A 133 -16.13 -12.99 -19.86
N GLN A 134 -16.15 -12.51 -21.12
CA GLN A 134 -15.82 -11.14 -21.49
C GLN A 134 -16.94 -10.51 -22.33
N PRO A 135 -18.05 -10.09 -21.71
CA PRO A 135 -19.09 -9.36 -22.42
C PRO A 135 -18.50 -8.06 -22.99
N THR A 136 -18.74 -7.81 -24.28
CA THR A 136 -18.35 -6.55 -24.93
C THR A 136 -19.36 -5.47 -24.50
N GLU A 137 -19.04 -4.18 -24.56
CA GLU A 137 -19.80 -3.05 -23.96
C GLU A 137 -21.32 -2.94 -24.30
N GLY A 138 -21.89 -3.82 -25.13
CA GLY A 138 -23.33 -3.93 -25.42
C GLY A 138 -24.06 -5.15 -24.86
N ASP A 139 -23.35 -6.13 -24.29
CA ASP A 139 -23.95 -7.35 -23.75
C ASP A 139 -24.27 -7.18 -22.26
N ALA A 140 -25.48 -7.60 -21.84
CA ALA A 140 -25.84 -7.62 -20.43
C ALA A 140 -24.79 -8.44 -19.67
N ARG A 141 -24.12 -7.83 -18.69
CA ARG A 141 -23.17 -8.55 -17.84
C ARG A 141 -23.93 -9.71 -17.21
N GLU A 142 -23.64 -10.94 -17.66
CA GLU A 142 -24.16 -12.14 -17.00
C GLU A 142 -23.45 -12.25 -15.64
N LEU A 143 -24.04 -11.57 -14.65
CA LEU A 143 -23.58 -11.61 -13.28
C LEU A 143 -23.84 -13.03 -12.77
N PHE A 144 -22.80 -13.70 -12.30
CA PHE A 144 -22.94 -14.98 -11.61
C PHE A 144 -23.94 -14.80 -10.47
N THR A 145 -25.04 -15.55 -10.50
CA THR A 145 -26.01 -15.57 -9.41
C THR A 145 -25.29 -16.03 -8.15
N SER A 146 -25.37 -15.22 -7.09
CA SER A 146 -24.81 -15.58 -5.79
C SER A 146 -25.42 -16.92 -5.35
N LEU A 147 -24.57 -17.91 -5.03
CA LEU A 147 -25.00 -19.09 -4.29
C LEU A 147 -25.21 -18.64 -2.84
N VAL A 148 -26.44 -18.21 -2.53
CA VAL A 148 -26.97 -18.19 -1.16
C VAL A 148 -28.10 -19.20 -1.10
#